data_AF-A0A3D1TMI3-F1
#
_entry.id   AF-A0A3D1TMI3-F1
#
_cell.length_a   1.000
_cell.length_b   1.000
_cell.length_c   1.000
_cell.angle_alpha   90.00
_cell.angle_beta   90.00
_cell.angle_gamma   90.00
#
_symmetry.space_group_name_H-M   'P 1'
#
loop_
_entity.id
_entity.type
_entity.pdbx_description
1 polymer ?
#
loop_
_entity_poly.entity_id
_entity_poly.type
_entity_poly.pdbx_seq_one_letter_code
_entity_poly.pdbx_strand_id
1 'polypeptide(L)'
;MDSITTVNLLTTARLGVSHLHTAQMGISMQSMDSMKYSATVAKRVDKALSSAKFSVSEASEKSGIPRVTLTRRLRYPASSPFTVRELHQIAEAIGCDVSEFFVRDKKS
;
A
#
# COMPACT_ATOMS: atom_id res chain seq x y z
N MET A 1 -46.07 -3.92 -37.60
CA MET A 1 -45.85 -4.79 -38.77
C MET A 1 -45.11 -3.98 -39.82
N ASP A 2 -43.85 -4.19 -40.21
CA ASP A 2 -42.68 -4.93 -39.68
C ASP A 2 -41.40 -4.24 -40.29
N SER A 3 -40.13 -4.56 -40.04
CA SER A 3 -39.42 -5.71 -39.44
C SER A 3 -38.16 -5.24 -38.69
N ILE A 4 -37.56 -6.11 -37.87
CA ILE A 4 -36.17 -5.95 -37.41
C ILE A 4 -35.23 -6.52 -38.48
N THR A 5 -34.36 -5.70 -39.07
CA THR A 5 -33.24 -6.19 -39.91
C THR A 5 -31.97 -5.38 -39.69
N THR A 6 -31.12 -5.92 -38.81
CA THR A 6 -29.65 -5.90 -38.77
C THR A 6 -28.89 -5.01 -39.78
N VAL A 7 -28.18 -4.01 -39.27
CA VAL A 7 -26.84 -3.65 -39.80
C VAL A 7 -25.87 -3.46 -38.64
N ASN A 8 -25.16 -4.53 -38.29
CA ASN A 8 -24.06 -4.49 -37.32
C ASN A 8 -22.79 -4.00 -38.04
N LEU A 9 -22.62 -2.68 -38.19
CA LEU A 9 -21.46 -2.11 -38.88
C LEU A 9 -20.34 -1.73 -37.89
N LEU A 10 -19.33 -2.59 -37.82
CA LEU A 10 -18.09 -2.34 -37.08
C LEU A 10 -17.35 -1.11 -37.66
N THR A 11 -17.33 0.00 -36.92
CA THR A 11 -16.45 1.16 -37.23
C THR A 11 -15.65 1.61 -36.00
N THR A 12 -15.31 0.68 -35.11
CA THR A 12 -14.37 0.87 -33.98
C THR A 12 -13.10 0.02 -34.11
N ALA A 13 -12.80 -0.45 -35.33
CA ALA A 13 -11.61 -1.24 -35.60
C ALA A 13 -10.34 -0.36 -35.75
N ARG A 14 -9.30 -0.70 -34.97
CA ARG A 14 -7.85 -0.48 -35.22
C ARG A 14 -7.09 0.78 -34.76
N LEU A 15 -7.62 1.65 -33.89
CA LEU A 15 -6.78 2.69 -33.23
C LEU A 15 -6.79 2.72 -31.69
N GLY A 16 -7.59 1.87 -31.02
CA GLY A 16 -7.78 1.95 -29.55
C GLY A 16 -6.93 1.06 -28.65
N VAL A 17 -6.24 0.03 -29.18
CA VAL A 17 -5.75 -1.09 -28.32
C VAL A 17 -4.38 -0.83 -27.70
N SER A 18 -3.46 -0.17 -28.43
CA SER A 18 -2.06 0.01 -28.00
C SER A 18 -1.93 0.93 -26.79
N HIS A 19 -2.70 2.02 -26.73
CA HIS A 19 -2.63 2.99 -25.63
C HIS A 19 -3.22 2.47 -24.32
N LEU A 20 -4.28 1.66 -24.38
CA LEU A 20 -4.85 1.01 -23.19
C LEU A 20 -3.84 0.07 -22.52
N HIS A 21 -3.08 -0.69 -23.30
CA HIS A 21 -2.07 -1.60 -22.76
C HIS A 21 -0.95 -0.84 -22.02
N THR A 22 -0.43 0.24 -22.58
CA THR A 22 0.62 1.06 -21.94
C THR A 22 0.12 1.74 -20.65
N ALA A 23 -1.09 2.29 -20.65
CA ALA A 23 -1.68 2.90 -19.46
C ALA A 23 -1.87 1.87 -18.33
N GLN A 24 -2.37 0.68 -18.67
CA GLN A 24 -2.61 -0.39 -17.70
C GLN A 24 -1.30 -0.94 -17.12
N MET A 25 -0.25 -1.08 -17.94
CA MET A 25 1.10 -1.44 -17.47
C MET A 25 1.67 -0.38 -16.51
N GLY A 26 1.50 0.92 -16.82
CA GLY A 26 1.92 2.01 -15.92
C GLY A 26 1.23 1.98 -14.56
N ILE A 27 -0.08 1.71 -14.53
CA ILE A 27 -0.86 1.56 -13.29
C ILE A 27 -0.41 0.31 -12.51
N SER A 28 -0.16 -0.81 -13.18
CA SER A 28 0.37 -2.03 -12.55
C SER A 28 1.75 -1.80 -11.92
N MET A 29 2.65 -1.07 -12.58
CA MET A 29 3.97 -0.74 -12.03
C MET A 29 3.86 0.16 -10.79
N GLN A 30 3.06 1.23 -10.85
CA GLN A 30 2.81 2.11 -9.70
C GLN A 30 2.22 1.35 -8.49
N SER A 31 1.29 0.42 -8.74
CA SER A 31 0.73 -0.45 -7.71
C SER A 31 1.79 -1.34 -7.07
N MET A 32 2.64 -2.00 -7.89
CA MET A 32 3.74 -2.84 -7.39
C MET A 32 4.74 -2.05 -6.54
N ASP A 33 5.07 -0.82 -6.92
CA ASP A 33 6.00 0.01 -6.15
C ASP A 33 5.39 0.52 -4.84
N SER A 34 4.10 0.87 -4.83
CA SER A 34 3.34 1.15 -3.60
C SER A 34 3.29 -0.06 -2.64
N MET A 35 3.10 -1.27 -3.17
CA MET A 35 3.15 -2.51 -2.38
C MET A 35 4.53 -2.76 -1.78
N LYS A 36 5.62 -2.57 -2.56
CA LYS A 36 7.01 -2.68 -2.07
C LYS A 36 7.32 -1.64 -1.00
N TYR A 37 6.88 -0.40 -1.19
CA TYR A 37 7.05 0.69 -0.23
C TYR A 37 6.35 0.34 1.09
N SER A 38 5.09 -0.09 1.02
CA SER A 38 4.28 -0.48 2.19
C SER A 38 4.92 -1.64 2.97
N ALA A 39 5.44 -2.65 2.27
CA ALA A 39 6.21 -3.75 2.88
C ALA A 39 7.51 -3.27 3.55
N THR A 40 8.19 -2.28 2.95
CA THR A 40 9.41 -1.69 3.52
C THR A 40 9.12 -0.89 4.78
N VAL A 41 8.05 -0.09 4.79
CA VAL A 41 7.57 0.64 5.98
C VAL A 41 7.22 -0.34 7.11
N ALA A 42 6.44 -1.39 6.82
CA ALA A 42 6.07 -2.37 7.84
C ALA A 42 7.29 -3.11 8.42
N LYS A 43 8.29 -3.46 7.60
CA LYS A 43 9.55 -4.04 8.06
C LYS A 43 10.36 -3.09 8.97
N ARG A 44 10.31 -1.78 8.72
CA ARG A 44 10.94 -0.76 9.58
C ARG A 44 10.22 -0.62 10.91
N VAL A 45 8.89 -0.61 10.91
CA VAL A 45 8.06 -0.64 12.12
C VAL A 45 8.36 -1.90 12.95
N ASP A 46 8.34 -3.08 12.34
CA ASP A 46 8.64 -4.37 13.00
C ASP A 46 10.03 -4.37 13.67
N LYS A 47 11.03 -3.86 12.96
CA LYS A 47 12.40 -3.68 13.48
C LYS A 47 12.42 -2.71 14.66
N ALA A 48 11.74 -1.56 14.58
CA ALA A 48 11.73 -0.56 15.64
C ALA A 48 11.04 -1.07 16.91
N LEU A 49 9.89 -1.76 16.78
CA LEU A 49 9.24 -2.46 17.89
C LEU A 49 10.19 -3.48 18.54
N SER A 50 10.87 -4.30 17.72
CA SER A 50 11.84 -5.29 18.18
C SER A 50 13.04 -4.66 18.90
N SER A 51 13.57 -3.55 18.39
CA SER A 51 14.67 -2.79 19.02
C SER A 51 14.26 -2.12 20.32
N ALA A 52 13.02 -1.62 20.42
CA ALA A 52 12.41 -1.12 21.66
C ALA A 52 12.02 -2.25 22.65
N LYS A 53 12.16 -3.52 22.23
CA LYS A 53 11.71 -4.73 22.96
C LYS A 53 10.21 -4.80 23.22
N PHE A 54 9.39 -4.15 22.40
CA PHE A 54 7.93 -4.19 22.52
C PHE A 54 7.38 -5.41 21.78
N SER A 55 6.51 -6.17 22.45
CA SER A 55 5.60 -7.09 21.76
C SER A 55 4.53 -6.32 20.99
N VAL A 56 3.90 -7.00 20.02
CA VAL A 56 2.71 -6.50 19.31
C VAL A 56 1.54 -6.17 20.25
N SER A 57 1.52 -6.75 21.46
CA SER A 57 0.49 -6.45 22.48
C SER A 57 0.78 -5.14 23.20
N GLU A 58 2.00 -4.93 23.69
CA GLU A 58 2.42 -3.69 24.36
C GLU A 58 2.41 -2.50 23.40
N ALA A 59 2.83 -2.73 22.15
CA ALA A 59 2.74 -1.72 21.09
C ALA A 59 1.28 -1.33 20.80
N SER A 60 0.34 -2.28 20.83
CA SER A 60 -1.08 -2.02 20.67
C SER A 60 -1.65 -1.18 21.82
N GLU A 61 -1.32 -1.55 23.05
CA GLU A 61 -1.75 -0.87 24.27
C GLU A 61 -1.24 0.58 24.32
N LYS A 62 0.05 0.80 24.08
CA LYS A 62 0.68 2.13 24.16
C LYS A 62 0.34 3.07 22.99
N SER A 63 0.17 2.54 21.78
CA SER A 63 -0.19 3.38 20.61
C SER A 63 -1.70 3.62 20.48
N GLY A 64 -2.53 2.86 21.20
CA GLY A 64 -3.99 2.84 21.03
C GLY A 64 -4.46 2.18 19.72
N ILE A 65 -3.56 1.60 18.92
CA ILE A 65 -3.92 0.87 17.69
C ILE A 65 -4.36 -0.54 18.07
N PRO A 66 -5.55 -1.03 17.66
CA PRO A 66 -6.00 -2.38 18.02
C PRO A 66 -5.02 -3.48 17.57
N ARG A 67 -4.75 -4.45 18.45
CA ARG A 67 -3.75 -5.52 18.25
C ARG A 67 -3.97 -6.30 16.94
N VAL A 68 -5.23 -6.55 16.58
CA VAL A 68 -5.62 -7.20 15.32
C VAL A 68 -5.23 -6.33 14.11
N THR A 69 -5.47 -5.01 14.19
CA THR A 69 -5.04 -4.05 13.16
C THR A 69 -3.52 -4.06 13.05
N LEU A 70 -2.78 -3.87 14.15
CA LEU A 70 -1.31 -3.85 14.15
C LEU A 70 -0.73 -5.15 13.54
N THR A 71 -1.26 -6.31 13.96
CA THR A 71 -0.89 -7.63 13.41
C THR A 71 -1.16 -7.72 11.91
N ARG A 72 -2.29 -7.20 11.43
CA ARG A 72 -2.65 -7.20 10.00
C ARG A 72 -1.75 -6.27 9.19
N ARG A 73 -1.40 -5.09 9.72
CA ARG A 73 -0.45 -4.15 9.08
C ARG A 73 0.93 -4.79 8.90
N LEU A 74 1.42 -5.51 9.91
CA LEU A 74 2.72 -6.18 9.89
C LEU A 74 2.73 -7.41 8.97
N ARG A 75 1.69 -8.26 9.01
CA ARG A 75 1.64 -9.51 8.22
C ARG A 75 1.24 -9.32 6.76
N TYR A 76 0.39 -8.34 6.46
CA TYR A 76 -0.19 -8.13 5.12
C TYR A 76 -0.01 -6.67 4.65
N PRO A 77 1.21 -6.13 4.65
CA PRO A 77 1.44 -4.70 4.44
C PRO A 77 1.05 -4.19 3.06
N ALA A 78 1.04 -5.06 2.03
CA ALA A 78 0.67 -4.69 0.68
C ALA A 78 -0.85 -4.47 0.48
N SER A 79 -1.69 -5.18 1.23
CA SER A 79 -3.17 -5.04 1.18
C SER A 79 -3.75 -4.29 2.38
N SER A 80 -2.96 -4.10 3.43
CA SER A 80 -3.32 -3.41 4.66
C SER A 80 -2.15 -2.53 5.12
N PRO A 81 -1.73 -1.51 4.35
CA PRO A 81 -0.59 -0.65 4.69
C PRO A 81 -0.85 0.19 5.94
N PHE A 82 0.21 0.61 6.64
CA PHE A 82 0.09 1.58 7.74
C PHE A 82 -0.33 2.95 7.22
N THR A 83 -1.21 3.63 7.93
CA THR A 83 -1.53 5.06 7.72
C THR A 83 -0.50 5.93 8.43
N VAL A 84 -0.32 7.18 7.95
CA VAL A 84 0.59 8.15 8.60
C VAL A 84 0.22 8.37 10.07
N ARG A 85 -1.07 8.40 10.42
CA ARG A 85 -1.52 8.52 11.82
C ARG A 85 -1.07 7.32 12.66
N GLU A 86 -1.27 6.10 12.17
CA GLU A 86 -0.79 4.89 12.87
C GLU A 86 0.74 4.92 13.05
N LEU A 87 1.50 5.41 12.07
CA LEU A 87 2.95 5.57 12.18
C LEU A 87 3.36 6.59 13.26
N HIS A 88 2.70 7.74 13.35
CA HIS A 88 2.92 8.70 14.43
C HIS A 88 2.62 8.11 15.81
N GLN A 89 1.47 7.45 15.97
CA GLN A 89 1.07 6.80 17.23
C GLN A 89 2.08 5.73 17.68
N ILE A 90 2.72 5.01 16.75
CA ILE A 90 3.76 4.04 17.06
C ILE A 90 5.07 4.73 17.43
N ALA A 91 5.48 5.77 16.68
CA ALA A 91 6.70 6.54 16.95
C ALA A 91 6.69 7.15 18.37
N GLU A 92 5.58 7.79 18.75
CA GLU A 92 5.36 8.33 20.09
C GLU A 92 5.40 7.24 21.17
N ALA A 93 4.75 6.09 20.92
CA ALA A 93 4.70 4.98 21.87
C ALA A 93 6.06 4.32 22.15
N ILE A 94 7.00 4.34 21.20
CA ILE A 94 8.35 3.76 21.34
C ILE A 94 9.46 4.81 21.54
N GLY A 95 9.15 6.11 21.44
CA GLY A 95 10.11 7.20 21.62
C GLY A 95 11.11 7.36 20.47
N CYS A 96 10.69 7.13 19.22
CA CYS A 96 11.52 7.36 18.02
C CYS A 96 10.95 8.46 17.12
N ASP A 97 11.71 8.89 16.11
CA ASP A 97 11.19 9.84 15.12
C ASP A 97 10.41 9.11 14.00
N VAL A 98 9.28 9.68 13.57
CA VAL A 98 8.43 9.05 12.54
C VAL A 98 9.13 8.91 11.18
N SER A 99 10.15 9.74 10.88
CA SER A 99 10.94 9.65 9.65
C SER A 99 11.77 8.39 9.53
N GLU A 100 11.99 7.66 10.63
CA GLU A 100 12.68 6.36 10.62
C GLU A 100 11.89 5.29 9.86
N PHE A 101 10.55 5.40 9.82
CA PHE A 101 9.69 4.46 9.10
C PHE A 101 9.66 4.69 7.58
N PHE A 102 9.92 5.92 7.13
CA PHE A 102 9.87 6.26 5.70
C PHE A 102 11.17 5.93 4.96
N VAL A 103 11.05 5.44 3.73
CA VAL A 103 12.22 5.23 2.87
C VAL A 103 12.83 6.59 2.53
N ARG A 104 14.10 6.77 2.89
CA ARG A 104 14.90 7.91 2.45
C ARG A 104 15.48 7.58 1.09
N ASP A 105 15.16 8.37 0.08
CA ASP A 105 15.86 8.29 -1.21
C ASP A 105 17.34 8.60 -0.98
N LYS A 106 18.21 7.68 -1.37
CA LYS A 106 19.61 8.03 -1.56
C LYS A 106 19.67 8.93 -2.78
N LYS A 107 19.92 10.22 -2.57
CA LYS A 107 20.49 11.06 -3.64
C LYS A 107 21.79 10.38 -4.09
N SER A 108 21.81 9.98 -5.37
CA SER A 108 22.97 9.42 -6.03
C SER A 108 23.90 10.51 -6.54
#